data_AF-A0A9P6AGS8-F1
#
_entry.id   AF-A0A9P6AGS8-F1
#
_cell.length_a   1.000
_cell.length_b   1.000
_cell.length_c   1.000
_cell.angle_alpha   90.00
_cell.angle_beta   90.00
_cell.angle_gamma   90.00
#
_symmetry.space_group_name_H-M   'P 1'
#
loop_
_entity.id
_entity.type
_entity.pdbx_description
1 polymer ?
#
loop_
_entity_poly.entity_id
_entity_poly.type
_entity_poly.pdbx_seq_one_letter_code
_entity_poly.pdbx_strand_id
1 'polypeptide(L)'
;MSEPDINQSTGLPIPGEGYHTVSWIWMSPGAGMAESPQMHEALHIEWAKCCARHNHWTKEVALLQEEMHCIPVFLDYMAQQWETCATRCSDLPLALLEGVHTYAFQQSQILHQQVTLFHSTFSLQGLSGQQSSSINNTDIDRGHMSSVHYEGDGHGDNGDNSESDVDGDDEDVWEYHVADEDL
;
A
#
# COMPACT_ATOMS: atom_id res chain seq x y z
N MET A 1 54.88 23.69 -49.06
CA MET A 1 54.81 22.31 -48.54
C MET A 1 55.21 22.32 -47.08
N SER A 2 54.24 22.09 -46.18
CA SER A 2 54.21 20.98 -45.21
C SER A 2 53.44 21.44 -43.97
N GLU A 3 52.16 21.07 -43.91
CA GLU A 3 51.31 21.15 -42.72
C GLU A 3 51.83 20.15 -41.66
N PRO A 4 51.81 20.48 -40.36
CA PRO A 4 52.00 19.50 -39.32
C PRO A 4 50.68 18.74 -39.02
N ASP A 5 50.86 17.43 -38.97
CA ASP A 5 49.89 16.34 -38.90
C ASP A 5 49.02 16.36 -37.62
N ILE A 6 47.69 16.29 -37.78
CA ILE A 6 46.68 16.46 -36.73
C ILE A 6 46.28 15.13 -36.07
N ASN A 7 47.05 14.04 -36.23
CA ASN A 7 46.65 12.72 -35.73
C ASN A 7 47.77 11.94 -35.06
N GLN A 8 48.32 12.48 -33.96
CA GLN A 8 48.97 11.62 -32.97
C GLN A 8 48.00 11.34 -31.83
N SER A 9 47.17 10.33 -32.05
CA SER A 9 46.41 9.63 -31.03
C SER A 9 47.42 9.02 -30.03
N THR A 10 47.70 9.77 -28.97
CA THR A 10 48.45 9.26 -27.83
C THR A 10 47.52 8.32 -27.08
N GLY A 11 47.72 7.02 -27.28
CA GLY A 11 47.08 5.94 -26.52
C GLY A 11 47.55 5.92 -25.08
N LEU A 12 47.25 6.98 -24.33
CA LEU A 12 47.40 6.97 -22.88
C LEU A 12 46.19 6.23 -22.29
N PRO A 13 46.42 5.25 -21.40
CA PRO A 13 45.33 4.59 -20.71
C PRO A 13 44.55 5.65 -19.93
N ILE A 14 43.26 5.81 -20.25
CA ILE A 14 42.35 6.62 -19.46
C ILE A 14 42.38 6.02 -18.05
N PRO A 15 42.83 6.75 -17.01
CA PRO A 15 42.82 6.24 -15.66
C PRO A 15 41.38 5.86 -15.32
N GLY A 16 41.16 4.64 -14.82
CA GLY A 16 39.83 4.23 -14.36
C GLY A 16 39.36 5.23 -13.31
N GLU A 17 38.21 5.85 -13.56
CA GLU A 17 37.49 6.73 -12.64
C GLU A 17 37.13 5.92 -11.38
N GLY A 18 38.07 5.80 -10.45
CA GLY A 18 37.95 4.93 -9.27
C GLY A 18 37.19 5.57 -8.10
N TYR A 19 36.86 6.86 -8.20
CA TYR A 19 36.24 7.61 -7.11
C TYR A 19 35.10 8.48 -7.65
N HIS A 20 33.87 8.01 -7.49
CA HIS A 20 32.70 8.86 -7.65
C HIS A 20 32.42 9.58 -6.33
N THR A 21 32.51 10.91 -6.34
CA THR A 21 31.98 11.73 -5.24
C THR A 21 30.46 11.57 -5.23
N VAL A 22 29.93 10.86 -4.22
CA VAL A 22 28.48 10.79 -4.00
C VAL A 22 27.92 12.20 -3.85
N SER A 23 26.87 12.50 -4.60
CA SER A 23 26.20 13.81 -4.57
C SER A 23 25.80 14.17 -3.14
N TRP A 24 25.92 15.44 -2.77
CA TRP A 24 25.59 15.97 -1.44
C TRP A 24 24.16 15.66 -0.99
N ILE A 25 23.25 15.41 -1.92
CA ILE A 25 21.85 15.02 -1.66
C ILE A 25 21.79 13.66 -0.94
N TRP A 26 22.80 12.82 -1.16
CA TRP A 26 23.00 11.53 -0.48
C TRP A 26 23.94 11.61 0.72
N MET A 27 24.43 12.81 1.07
CA MET A 27 25.25 13.05 2.25
C MET A 27 24.35 13.57 3.37
N SER A 28 24.16 12.77 4.44
CA SER A 28 23.56 13.29 5.66
C SER A 28 24.60 14.12 6.44
N PRO A 29 24.21 15.26 7.05
CA PRO A 29 25.07 15.96 7.98
C PRO A 29 25.48 14.99 9.11
N GLY A 30 26.78 14.68 9.22
CA GLY A 30 27.30 13.71 10.19
C GLY A 30 27.73 12.35 9.62
N ALA A 31 27.53 12.08 8.32
CA ALA A 31 27.92 10.80 7.68
C ALA A 31 29.44 10.47 7.75
N GLY A 32 30.29 11.43 8.10
CA GLY A 32 31.72 11.21 8.36
C GLY A 32 32.04 10.67 9.76
N MET A 33 31.06 10.65 10.67
CA MET A 33 31.14 10.09 12.03
C MET A 33 30.33 8.79 12.04
N ALA A 34 30.90 7.74 11.44
CA ALA A 34 30.21 6.49 11.09
C ALA A 34 29.58 5.72 12.28
N GLU A 35 29.78 6.15 13.52
CA GLU A 35 29.31 5.49 14.75
C GLU A 35 28.64 6.47 15.74
N SER A 36 28.06 7.56 15.26
CA SER A 36 27.27 8.43 16.17
C SER A 36 25.92 7.79 16.52
N PRO A 37 25.48 7.82 17.79
CA PRO A 37 24.15 7.32 18.19
C PRO A 37 22.99 7.92 17.38
N GLN A 38 23.13 9.19 16.98
CA GLN A 38 22.13 9.90 16.17
C GLN A 38 22.02 9.33 14.74
N MET A 39 23.12 8.85 14.16
CA MET A 39 23.09 8.20 12.86
C MET A 39 22.41 6.82 12.93
N HIS A 40 22.66 6.06 13.99
CA HIS A 40 21.94 4.80 14.24
C HIS A 40 20.44 5.03 14.42
N GLU A 41 20.05 6.05 15.17
CA GLU A 41 18.65 6.44 15.33
C GLU A 41 18.00 6.82 14.00
N ALA A 42 18.67 7.65 13.19
CA ALA A 42 18.18 8.01 11.85
C ALA A 42 18.02 6.78 10.95
N LEU A 43 18.97 5.84 10.98
CA LEU A 43 18.87 4.59 10.23
C LEU A 43 17.72 3.70 10.72
N HIS A 44 17.49 3.60 12.03
CA HIS A 44 16.36 2.87 12.58
C HIS A 44 15.02 3.49 12.16
N ILE A 45 14.92 4.82 12.13
CA ILE A 45 13.72 5.53 11.65
C ILE A 45 13.48 5.21 10.17
N GLU A 46 14.51 5.30 9.33
CA GLU A 46 14.37 5.00 7.89
C GLU A 46 14.06 3.52 7.64
N TRP A 47 14.64 2.61 8.41
CA TRP A 47 14.31 1.18 8.37
C TRP A 47 12.85 0.96 8.76
N ALA A 48 12.38 1.55 9.87
CA ALA A 48 11.00 1.43 10.32
C ALA A 48 10.01 1.98 9.28
N LYS A 49 10.33 3.11 8.63
CA LYS A 49 9.55 3.66 7.51
C LYS A 49 9.50 2.69 6.33
N CYS A 50 10.63 2.10 5.94
CA CYS A 50 10.70 1.13 4.86
C CYS A 50 9.87 -0.13 5.17
N CYS A 51 9.96 -0.64 6.40
CA CYS A 51 9.17 -1.78 6.87
C CYS A 51 7.66 -1.45 6.89
N ALA A 52 7.27 -0.27 7.37
CA ALA A 52 5.87 0.17 7.35
C ALA A 52 5.32 0.23 5.92
N ARG A 53 6.08 0.80 4.97
CA ARG A 53 5.70 0.84 3.56
C ARG A 53 5.61 -0.55 2.94
N HIS A 54 6.56 -1.43 3.23
CA HIS A 54 6.53 -2.81 2.76
C HIS A 54 5.28 -3.54 3.26
N ASN A 55 4.98 -3.44 4.55
CA ASN A 55 3.79 -4.05 5.14
C ASN A 55 2.51 -3.47 4.54
N HIS A 56 2.45 -2.15 4.30
CA HIS A 56 1.31 -1.50 3.66
C HIS A 56 1.11 -2.01 2.23
N TRP A 57 2.17 -2.01 1.41
CA TRP A 57 2.12 -2.51 0.04
C TRP A 57 1.66 -3.97 -0.02
N THR A 58 2.19 -4.82 0.85
CA THR A 58 1.78 -6.22 0.93
C THR A 58 0.29 -6.37 1.26
N LYS A 59 -0.24 -5.53 2.17
CA LYS A 59 -1.67 -5.49 2.46
C LYS A 59 -2.49 -4.99 1.27
N GLU A 60 -2.07 -3.92 0.62
CA GLU A 60 -2.76 -3.37 -0.56
C GLU A 60 -2.82 -4.37 -1.71
N VAL A 61 -1.72 -5.09 -1.98
CA VAL A 61 -1.70 -6.14 -3.00
C VAL A 61 -2.66 -7.27 -2.66
N ALA A 62 -2.72 -7.70 -1.39
CA ALA A 62 -3.68 -8.72 -0.96
C ALA A 62 -5.14 -8.24 -1.06
N LEU A 63 -5.42 -6.99 -0.69
CA LEU A 63 -6.75 -6.39 -0.85
C LEU A 63 -7.17 -6.31 -2.32
N LEU A 64 -6.27 -5.86 -3.20
CA LEU A 64 -6.55 -5.79 -4.63
C LEU A 64 -6.84 -7.17 -5.21
N GLN A 65 -6.11 -8.20 -4.77
CA GLN A 65 -6.38 -9.58 -5.19
C GLN A 65 -7.79 -10.03 -4.77
N GLU A 66 -8.19 -9.73 -3.53
CA GLU A 66 -9.54 -10.05 -3.06
C GLU A 66 -10.61 -9.28 -3.84
N GLU A 67 -10.40 -7.98 -4.09
CA GLU A 67 -11.32 -7.18 -4.91
C GLU A 67 -11.44 -7.75 -6.33
N MET A 68 -10.34 -8.20 -6.93
CA MET A 68 -10.35 -8.85 -8.25
C MET A 68 -11.17 -10.16 -8.26
N HIS A 69 -11.28 -10.84 -7.12
CA HIS A 69 -12.16 -12.00 -6.95
C HIS A 69 -13.61 -11.63 -6.62
N CYS A 70 -13.82 -10.58 -5.82
CA CYS A 70 -15.15 -10.16 -5.36
C CYS A 70 -15.93 -9.38 -6.43
N ILE A 71 -15.26 -8.55 -7.25
CA ILE A 71 -15.90 -7.73 -8.28
C ILE A 71 -16.74 -8.58 -9.26
N PRO A 72 -16.22 -9.67 -9.86
CA PRO A 72 -17.01 -10.52 -10.75
C PRO A 72 -18.25 -11.10 -10.07
N VAL A 73 -18.11 -11.55 -8.82
CA VAL A 73 -19.22 -12.12 -8.02
C VAL A 73 -20.29 -11.06 -7.78
N PHE A 74 -19.89 -9.83 -7.42
CA PHE A 74 -20.81 -8.72 -7.24
C PHE A 74 -21.52 -8.35 -8.55
N LEU A 75 -20.80 -8.27 -9.67
CA LEU A 75 -21.40 -7.93 -10.97
C LEU A 75 -22.39 -8.99 -11.44
N ASP A 76 -22.09 -10.28 -11.26
CA ASP A 76 -23.03 -11.37 -11.56
C ASP A 76 -24.27 -11.33 -10.68
N TYR A 77 -24.10 -11.04 -9.38
CA TYR A 77 -25.21 -10.82 -8.47
C TYR A 77 -26.09 -9.66 -8.95
N MET A 78 -25.49 -8.52 -9.32
CA MET A 78 -26.22 -7.37 -9.84
C MET A 78 -26.94 -7.65 -11.16
N ALA A 79 -26.34 -8.45 -12.05
CA ALA A 79 -26.98 -8.89 -13.29
C ALA A 79 -28.27 -9.69 -13.02
N GLN A 80 -28.20 -10.63 -12.06
CA GLN A 80 -29.37 -11.40 -11.61
C GLN A 80 -30.43 -10.52 -10.96
N GLN A 81 -30.03 -9.46 -10.24
CA GLN A 81 -30.99 -8.49 -9.70
C GLN A 81 -31.74 -7.76 -10.83
N TRP A 82 -31.08 -7.37 -11.91
CA TRP A 82 -31.75 -6.77 -13.06
C TRP A 82 -32.74 -7.73 -13.72
N GLU A 83 -32.39 -9.00 -13.89
CA GLU A 83 -33.30 -10.03 -14.42
C GLU A 83 -34.52 -10.24 -13.51
N THR A 84 -34.29 -10.26 -12.20
CA THR A 84 -35.36 -10.36 -11.20
C THR A 84 -36.29 -9.14 -11.27
N CYS A 85 -35.73 -7.94 -11.39
CA CYS A 85 -36.50 -6.70 -11.57
C CYS A 85 -37.40 -6.74 -12.82
N ALA A 86 -36.91 -7.31 -13.93
CA ALA A 86 -37.72 -7.47 -15.15
C ALA A 86 -38.99 -8.30 -14.90
N THR A 87 -38.92 -9.29 -13.99
CA THR A 87 -40.07 -10.17 -13.65
C THR A 87 -40.98 -9.60 -12.57
N ARG A 88 -40.50 -8.69 -11.71
CA ARG A 88 -41.29 -8.08 -10.62
C ARG A 88 -42.22 -6.97 -11.10
N CYS A 89 -41.95 -6.36 -12.25
CA CYS A 89 -42.74 -5.26 -12.81
C CYS A 89 -43.92 -5.74 -13.67
N SER A 90 -44.80 -6.59 -13.13
CA SER A 90 -45.99 -7.11 -13.83
C SER A 90 -47.17 -6.13 -13.90
N ASP A 91 -47.21 -5.15 -13.00
CA ASP A 91 -48.40 -4.32 -12.78
C ASP A 91 -48.44 -3.06 -13.67
N LEU A 92 -47.51 -2.95 -14.61
CA LEU A 92 -47.35 -1.79 -15.47
C LEU A 92 -48.12 -1.96 -16.81
N PRO A 93 -48.52 -0.85 -17.46
CA PRO A 93 -49.08 -0.90 -18.80
C PRO A 93 -48.13 -1.60 -19.78
N LEU A 94 -48.68 -2.37 -20.72
CA LEU A 94 -47.92 -3.24 -21.63
C LEU A 94 -46.76 -2.53 -22.35
N ALA A 95 -46.99 -1.30 -22.83
CA ALA A 95 -45.98 -0.52 -23.52
C ALA A 95 -44.78 -0.14 -22.63
N LEU A 96 -45.01 0.04 -21.32
CA LEU A 96 -43.95 0.35 -20.35
C LEU A 96 -43.25 -0.93 -19.88
N LEU A 97 -43.98 -2.04 -19.77
CA LEU A 97 -43.44 -3.35 -19.42
C LEU A 97 -42.40 -3.82 -20.45
N GLU A 98 -42.68 -3.65 -21.74
CA GLU A 98 -41.73 -3.96 -22.82
C GLU A 98 -40.43 -3.14 -22.67
N GLY A 99 -40.54 -1.84 -22.37
CA GLY A 99 -39.38 -0.98 -22.12
C GLY A 99 -38.57 -1.38 -20.89
N VAL A 100 -39.24 -1.68 -19.76
CA VAL A 100 -38.59 -2.11 -18.52
C VAL A 100 -37.86 -3.44 -18.73
N HIS A 101 -38.51 -4.40 -19.39
CA HIS A 101 -37.92 -5.70 -19.67
C HIS A 101 -36.69 -5.54 -20.58
N THR A 102 -36.85 -4.86 -21.71
CA THR A 102 -35.72 -4.64 -22.65
C THR A 102 -34.54 -3.94 -21.97
N TYR A 103 -34.79 -2.91 -21.16
CA TYR A 103 -33.74 -2.20 -20.43
C TYR A 103 -33.06 -3.09 -19.38
N ALA A 104 -33.83 -3.80 -18.56
CA ALA A 104 -33.29 -4.67 -17.52
C ALA A 104 -32.42 -5.79 -18.12
N PHE A 105 -32.86 -6.42 -19.21
CA PHE A 105 -32.05 -7.42 -19.92
C PHE A 105 -30.78 -6.82 -20.53
N GLN A 106 -30.84 -5.61 -21.08
CA GLN A 106 -29.65 -4.92 -21.56
C GLN A 106 -28.66 -4.66 -20.42
N GLN A 107 -29.12 -4.24 -19.24
CA GLN A 107 -28.26 -4.03 -18.08
C GLN A 107 -27.61 -5.32 -17.59
N SER A 108 -28.39 -6.42 -17.47
CA SER A 108 -27.83 -7.75 -17.15
C SER A 108 -26.72 -8.14 -18.13
N GLN A 109 -26.99 -7.99 -19.44
CA GLN A 109 -26.03 -8.34 -20.48
C GLN A 109 -24.73 -7.51 -20.38
N ILE A 110 -24.82 -6.21 -20.13
CA ILE A 110 -23.65 -5.32 -19.96
C ILE A 110 -22.80 -5.79 -18.77
N LEU A 111 -23.43 -6.13 -17.64
CA LEU A 111 -22.73 -6.59 -16.44
C LEU A 111 -22.01 -7.92 -16.69
N HIS A 112 -22.67 -8.90 -17.33
CA HIS A 112 -22.02 -10.16 -17.72
C HIS A 112 -20.87 -9.97 -18.71
N GLN A 113 -20.96 -8.99 -19.62
CA GLN A 113 -19.85 -8.63 -20.49
C GLN A 113 -18.68 -8.08 -19.68
N GLN A 114 -18.93 -7.20 -18.70
CA GLN A 114 -17.89 -6.69 -17.80
C GLN A 114 -17.20 -7.80 -17.01
N VAL A 115 -17.97 -8.78 -16.51
CA VAL A 115 -17.45 -9.99 -15.83
C VAL A 115 -16.52 -10.76 -16.76
N THR A 116 -16.95 -11.02 -18.00
CA THR A 116 -16.15 -11.73 -19.01
C THR A 116 -14.84 -10.98 -19.33
N LEU A 117 -14.92 -9.66 -19.46
CA LEU A 117 -13.74 -8.82 -19.69
C LEU A 117 -12.79 -8.83 -18.49
N PHE A 118 -13.31 -8.79 -17.27
CA PHE A 118 -12.52 -8.91 -16.05
C PHE A 118 -11.77 -10.24 -16.00
N HIS A 119 -12.48 -11.36 -16.20
CA HIS A 119 -11.87 -12.68 -16.20
C HIS A 119 -10.82 -12.84 -17.30
N SER A 120 -11.08 -12.38 -18.52
CA SER A 120 -10.10 -12.47 -19.60
C SER A 120 -8.86 -11.60 -19.35
N THR A 121 -9.04 -10.37 -18.88
CA THR A 121 -7.93 -9.46 -18.57
C THR A 121 -7.07 -10.02 -17.44
N PHE A 122 -7.70 -10.48 -16.36
CA PHE A 122 -7.00 -11.02 -15.20
C PHE A 122 -6.35 -12.39 -15.47
N SER A 123 -7.01 -13.26 -16.26
CA SER A 123 -6.43 -14.54 -16.68
C SER A 123 -5.23 -14.35 -17.63
N LEU A 124 -5.22 -13.30 -18.46
CA LEU A 124 -4.09 -12.97 -19.33
C LEU A 124 -2.95 -12.30 -18.58
N GLN A 125 -3.27 -11.49 -17.57
CA GLN A 125 -2.30 -10.90 -16.66
C GLN A 125 -1.76 -11.90 -15.64
N GLY A 126 -2.38 -13.09 -15.58
CA GLY A 126 -1.97 -14.31 -14.88
C GLY A 126 -0.73 -14.07 -14.06
N LEU A 127 -0.96 -13.54 -12.84
CA LEU A 127 0.03 -13.27 -11.80
C LEU A 127 1.15 -14.28 -11.96
N SER A 128 2.24 -13.85 -12.60
CA SER A 128 3.42 -14.66 -12.80
C SER A 128 3.87 -15.05 -11.40
N GLY A 129 3.54 -16.27 -11.02
CA GLY A 129 3.78 -16.80 -9.71
C GLY A 129 5.27 -16.76 -9.43
N GLN A 130 5.70 -15.74 -8.71
CA GLN A 130 6.53 -16.01 -7.55
C GLN A 130 5.69 -15.62 -6.35
N GLN A 131 5.02 -16.63 -5.77
CA GLN A 131 4.88 -16.65 -4.34
C GLN A 131 6.30 -16.44 -3.81
N SER A 132 6.60 -15.23 -3.37
CA SER A 132 7.76 -14.98 -2.52
C SER A 132 7.54 -15.87 -1.31
N SER A 133 8.23 -17.00 -1.34
CA SER A 133 8.45 -17.92 -0.25
C SER A 133 8.46 -17.14 1.05
N SER A 134 7.62 -17.59 2.00
CA SER A 134 7.54 -17.08 3.35
C SER A 134 8.90 -16.59 3.84
N ILE A 135 9.06 -15.26 3.91
CA ILE A 135 10.09 -14.70 4.76
C ILE A 135 9.53 -14.93 6.16
N ASN A 136 9.85 -16.09 6.74
CA ASN A 136 9.59 -16.38 8.14
C ASN A 136 10.39 -15.36 8.94
N ASN A 137 9.79 -14.22 9.28
CA ASN A 137 10.35 -13.22 10.19
C ASN A 137 10.26 -13.74 11.64
N THR A 138 10.82 -14.92 11.90
CA THR A 138 10.98 -15.44 13.26
C THR A 138 12.41 -15.38 13.77
N ASP A 139 13.37 -14.88 12.98
CA ASP A 139 14.78 -14.74 13.40
C ASP A 139 15.36 -13.34 13.12
N ILE A 140 14.60 -12.27 13.39
CA ILE A 140 15.28 -11.05 13.87
C ILE A 140 15.48 -11.27 15.34
N ASP A 141 16.56 -12.00 15.63
CA ASP A 141 17.13 -12.16 16.96
C ASP A 141 17.03 -10.82 17.66
N ARG A 142 16.34 -10.87 18.79
CA ARG A 142 16.05 -9.79 19.70
C ARG A 142 17.40 -9.43 20.28
N GLY A 143 18.20 -8.69 19.49
CA GLY A 143 19.48 -8.16 19.87
C GLY A 143 19.26 -7.49 21.20
N HIS A 144 19.76 -8.16 22.23
CA HIS A 144 19.78 -7.73 23.60
C HIS A 144 20.47 -6.36 23.60
N MET A 145 19.70 -5.28 23.45
CA MET A 145 20.19 -3.94 23.65
C MET A 145 20.44 -3.84 25.14
N SER A 146 21.68 -4.13 25.53
CA SER A 146 22.19 -3.91 26.86
C SER A 146 21.73 -2.53 27.29
N SER A 147 20.86 -2.50 28.31
CA SER A 147 20.43 -1.28 28.97
C SER A 147 21.68 -0.55 29.43
N VAL A 148 22.09 0.48 28.67
CA VAL A 148 23.19 1.34 29.05
C VAL A 148 22.61 2.24 30.13
N HIS A 149 23.00 1.94 31.37
CA HIS A 149 22.64 2.72 32.54
C HIS A 149 23.22 4.13 32.38
N TYR A 150 22.38 5.11 32.06
CA TYR A 150 22.76 6.51 32.17
C TYR A 150 22.79 6.85 33.66
N GLU A 151 23.99 6.97 34.24
CA GLU A 151 24.17 7.69 35.49
C GLU A 151 23.97 9.19 35.18
N GLY A 152 22.73 9.65 35.34
CA GLY A 152 22.38 11.06 35.34
C GLY A 152 22.73 11.67 36.68
N ASP A 153 23.72 12.55 36.68
CA ASP A 153 24.11 13.39 37.81
C ASP A 153 22.88 14.15 38.34
N GLY A 154 22.63 13.99 39.64
CA GLY A 154 21.47 14.55 40.32
C GLY A 154 21.54 16.07 40.44
N HIS A 155 20.50 16.75 39.98
CA HIS A 155 20.12 18.05 40.51
C HIS A 155 18.60 18.07 40.70
N GLY A 156 18.18 17.82 41.94
CA GLY A 156 16.79 17.92 42.34
C GLY A 156 16.41 19.39 42.55
N ASP A 157 15.27 19.78 41.99
CA ASP A 157 14.47 20.86 42.54
C ASP A 157 12.99 20.44 42.52
N ASN A 158 12.39 20.48 43.70
CA ASN A 158 11.01 20.09 43.96
C ASN A 158 10.09 21.25 43.61
N GLY A 159 9.25 21.06 42.58
CA GLY A 159 8.14 21.95 42.26
C GLY A 159 6.82 21.20 42.34
N ASP A 160 6.27 21.16 43.55
CA ASP A 160 4.88 20.80 43.87
C ASP A 160 3.89 21.68 43.09
N ASN A 161 2.97 21.08 42.32
CA ASN A 161 1.61 21.59 42.25
C ASN A 161 0.62 20.48 41.83
N SER A 162 -0.49 20.44 42.57
CA SER A 162 -1.60 19.48 42.51
C SER A 162 -2.69 19.87 41.50
N GLU A 163 -3.71 18.99 41.38
CA GLU A 163 -5.03 19.04 40.68
C GLU A 163 -5.04 18.35 39.30
N SER A 164 -5.62 17.14 39.12
CA SER A 164 -7.06 16.73 39.13
C SER A 164 -7.86 17.46 38.03
N ASP A 165 -8.71 16.88 37.17
CA ASP A 165 -9.40 15.60 37.02
C ASP A 165 -9.84 15.43 35.54
N VAL A 166 -9.98 14.17 35.12
CA VAL A 166 -11.00 13.57 34.24
C VAL A 166 -11.61 14.38 33.08
N ASP A 167 -11.40 13.88 31.85
CA ASP A 167 -12.39 13.68 30.78
C ASP A 167 -11.76 12.60 29.86
N GLY A 168 -12.21 11.34 29.80
CA GLY A 168 -13.55 10.94 29.38
C GLY A 168 -13.48 10.57 27.89
N ASP A 169 -12.71 9.51 27.55
CA ASP A 169 -12.68 8.97 26.19
C ASP A 169 -14.07 8.39 25.87
N ASP A 170 -14.84 9.14 25.07
CA ASP A 170 -16.06 8.66 24.43
C ASP A 170 -15.68 7.55 23.43
N GLU A 171 -15.93 6.32 23.85
CA GLU A 171 -15.95 5.14 23.00
C GLU A 171 -17.03 5.33 21.91
N ASP A 172 -16.61 5.57 20.67
CA ASP A 172 -17.44 5.47 19.46
C ASP A 172 -17.91 4.02 19.27
N VAL A 173 -18.99 3.68 19.97
CA VAL A 173 -19.76 2.45 19.80
C VAL A 173 -20.54 2.56 18.49
N TRP A 174 -20.04 1.90 17.44
CA TRP A 174 -20.77 1.68 16.20
C TRP A 174 -21.91 0.67 16.43
N GLU A 175 -23.00 1.14 17.03
CA GLU A 175 -24.24 0.37 17.14
C GLU A 175 -24.95 0.34 15.78
N TYR A 176 -24.71 -0.73 15.04
CA TYR A 176 -25.45 -1.07 13.82
C TYR A 176 -26.91 -1.36 14.20
N HIS A 177 -27.75 -0.33 14.16
CA HIS A 177 -29.20 -0.52 14.17
C HIS A 177 -29.61 -1.12 12.83
N VAL A 178 -29.77 -2.44 12.81
CA VAL A 178 -30.57 -3.14 11.81
C VAL A 178 -32.00 -2.66 12.01
N ALA A 179 -32.47 -1.78 11.12
CA ALA A 179 -33.89 -1.47 11.06
C ALA A 179 -34.61 -2.73 10.61
N ASP A 180 -35.35 -3.34 11.53
CA ASP A 180 -36.30 -4.39 11.27
C ASP A 180 -37.26 -3.95 10.15
N GLU A 181 -37.35 -4.81 9.15
CA GLU A 181 -38.41 -4.80 8.16
C GLU A 181 -39.72 -5.20 8.85
N ASP A 182 -40.65 -4.26 8.99
CA ASP A 182 -42.05 -4.57 9.28
C ASP A 182 -42.89 -4.41 8.00
N LEU A 183 -43.23 -5.60 7.46
CA LEU A 183 -44.50 -6.06 6.87
C LEU A 183 -45.55 -5.01 6.44
#